data_AF-A0A7S0AIK5-F1
#
_entry.id   AF-A0A7S0AIK5-F1
#
_cell.length_a   1.000
_cell.length_b   1.000
_cell.length_c   1.000
_cell.angle_alpha   90.00
_cell.angle_beta   90.00
_cell.angle_gamma   90.00
#
_symmetry.space_group_name_H-M   'P 1'
#
loop_
_entity.id
_entity.type
_entity.pdbx_description
1 polymer ?
#
loop_
_entity_poly.entity_id
_entity_poly.type
_entity_poly.pdbx_seq_one_letter_code
_entity_poly.pdbx_strand_id
1 'polypeptide(L)'
;VLRYSNPFLIFLFFLIYSGSVVSFSMMISACFSRAKVASVCAGVAYYSAYLPYSLYNRFEETLSIGGKCSFCLLCPSGLGIGMSMIAKWEVVEDGLQWSNIGLPPPITNTGAKPNNDFSLAHVIMMMFVDMCLYQVAAWYIEKVFPGELGLPQPWYFPFLPSFWQRAPVVASNSCSDSMEKDSNPKLECYEAAPPNLPVVV
;
A
#
# COMPACT_ATOMS: atom_id res chain seq x y z
N VAL A 1 6.83 6.16 29.74
CA VAL A 1 7.28 5.85 28.37
C VAL A 1 7.95 4.49 28.41
N LEU A 2 7.59 3.59 27.50
CA LEU A 2 7.85 2.13 27.53
C LEU A 2 9.23 1.79 28.13
N ARG A 3 9.25 1.30 29.37
CA ARG A 3 10.45 1.00 30.18
C ARG A 3 10.97 -0.41 29.93
N TYR A 4 10.07 -1.35 29.70
CA TYR A 4 10.40 -2.77 29.63
C TYR A 4 10.54 -3.27 28.18
N SER A 5 9.89 -2.58 27.24
CA SER A 5 9.91 -2.95 25.83
C SER A 5 11.22 -2.59 25.12
N ASN A 6 11.68 -3.47 24.23
CA ASN A 6 12.88 -3.26 23.44
C ASN A 6 12.68 -2.12 22.41
N PRO A 7 13.50 -1.04 22.46
CA PRO A 7 13.31 0.15 21.62
C PRO A 7 13.48 -0.15 20.12
N PHE A 8 14.32 -1.12 19.75
CA PHE A 8 14.51 -1.49 18.35
C PHE A 8 13.27 -2.16 17.74
N LEU A 9 12.55 -2.98 18.52
CA LEU A 9 11.29 -3.58 18.06
C LEU A 9 10.21 -2.53 17.82
N ILE A 10 10.10 -1.58 18.73
CA ILE A 10 9.18 -0.45 18.60
C ILE A 10 9.53 0.36 17.35
N PHE A 11 10.81 0.65 17.14
CA PHE A 11 11.29 1.34 15.95
C PHE A 11 10.93 0.56 14.67
N LEU A 12 11.17 -0.75 14.63
CA LEU A 12 10.84 -1.60 13.49
C LEU A 12 9.33 -1.60 13.18
N PHE A 13 8.49 -1.67 14.21
CA PHE A 13 7.04 -1.58 14.08
C PHE A 13 6.60 -0.26 13.43
N PHE A 14 7.11 0.88 13.92
CA PHE A 14 6.81 2.19 13.33
C PHE A 14 7.41 2.36 11.93
N LEU A 15 8.56 1.76 11.65
CA LEU A 15 9.17 1.78 10.32
C LEU A 15 8.27 1.09 9.29
N ILE A 16 7.79 -0.12 9.60
CA ILE A 16 6.88 -0.87 8.72
C ILE A 16 5.55 -0.13 8.56
N TYR A 17 5.01 0.43 9.65
CA TYR A 17 3.83 1.29 9.59
C TYR A 17 4.03 2.49 8.66
N SER A 18 5.14 3.20 8.77
CA SER A 18 5.42 4.36 7.94
C SER A 18 5.50 4.00 6.45
N GLY A 19 6.15 2.89 6.11
CA GLY A 19 6.20 2.37 4.74
C GLY A 19 4.80 2.04 4.21
N SER A 20 4.00 1.33 5.01
CA SER A 20 2.61 0.98 4.66
C SER A 20 1.72 2.23 4.43
N VAL A 21 1.82 3.26 5.29
CA VAL A 21 1.09 4.54 5.12
C VAL A 21 1.51 5.30 3.87
N VAL A 22 2.81 5.28 3.53
CA VAL A 22 3.30 5.90 2.30
C VAL A 22 2.72 5.17 1.08
N SER A 23 2.77 3.84 1.04
CA SER A 23 2.18 3.05 -0.05
C SER A 23 0.66 3.27 -0.17
N PHE A 24 -0.06 3.34 0.96
CA PHE A 24 -1.48 3.68 0.98
C PHE A 24 -1.74 5.06 0.36
N SER A 25 -0.93 6.05 0.71
CA SER A 25 -1.04 7.42 0.18
C SER A 25 -0.75 7.48 -1.32
N MET A 26 0.26 6.72 -1.80
CA MET A 26 0.56 6.59 -3.23
C MET A 26 -0.59 5.97 -4.00
N MET A 27 -1.18 4.88 -3.49
CA MET A 27 -2.35 4.25 -4.11
C MET A 27 -3.52 5.22 -4.26
N ILE A 28 -3.82 5.99 -3.21
CA ILE A 28 -4.90 7.00 -3.28
C ILE A 28 -4.55 8.08 -4.30
N SER A 29 -3.30 8.56 -4.31
CA SER A 29 -2.86 9.56 -5.27
C SER A 29 -3.00 9.06 -6.72
N ALA A 30 -2.73 7.78 -6.99
CA ALA A 30 -2.86 7.19 -8.32
C ALA A 30 -4.32 7.12 -8.82
N CYS A 31 -5.30 7.00 -7.91
CA CYS A 31 -6.73 6.96 -8.28
C CYS A 31 -7.30 8.30 -8.75
N PHE A 32 -6.64 9.43 -8.46
CA PHE A 32 -7.20 10.76 -8.67
C PHE A 32 -6.27 11.64 -9.52
N SER A 33 -6.78 12.16 -10.64
CA SER A 33 -6.04 13.09 -11.50
C SER A 33 -5.86 14.49 -10.89
N ARG A 34 -6.70 14.88 -9.93
CA ARG A 34 -6.69 16.21 -9.31
C ARG A 34 -6.17 16.14 -7.88
N ALA A 35 -5.01 16.74 -7.62
CA ALA A 35 -4.37 16.75 -6.30
C ALA A 35 -5.27 17.23 -5.15
N LYS A 36 -6.09 18.27 -5.38
CA LYS A 36 -7.03 18.80 -4.36
C LYS A 36 -8.11 17.80 -3.94
N VAL A 37 -8.57 16.96 -4.88
CA VAL A 37 -9.56 15.92 -4.59
C VAL A 37 -8.86 14.76 -3.87
N ALA A 38 -7.69 14.36 -4.37
CA ALA A 38 -6.87 13.31 -3.78
C ALA A 38 -6.56 13.58 -2.29
N SER A 39 -6.21 14.82 -1.92
CA SER A 39 -5.89 15.16 -0.54
C SER A 39 -7.08 15.02 0.42
N VAL A 40 -8.27 15.45 0.00
CA VAL A 40 -9.49 15.31 0.83
C VAL A 40 -9.88 13.84 0.93
N CYS A 41 -9.86 13.12 -0.19
CA CYS A 41 -10.14 11.69 -0.22
C CYS A 41 -9.16 10.88 0.62
N ALA A 42 -7.86 11.21 0.62
CA ALA A 42 -6.85 10.55 1.44
C ALA A 42 -7.15 10.67 2.93
N GLY A 43 -7.55 11.86 3.39
CA GLY A 43 -7.97 12.06 4.78
C GLY A 43 -9.18 11.21 5.14
N VAL A 44 -10.25 11.25 4.32
CA VAL A 44 -11.47 10.46 4.54
C VAL A 44 -11.18 8.96 4.54
N ALA A 45 -10.35 8.49 3.60
CA ALA A 45 -9.94 7.09 3.51
C ALA A 45 -9.10 6.65 4.71
N TYR A 46 -8.22 7.52 5.22
CA TYR A 46 -7.45 7.22 6.42
C TYR A 46 -8.36 7.08 7.65
N TYR A 47 -9.33 7.98 7.81
CA TYR A 47 -10.32 7.89 8.89
C TYR A 47 -11.21 6.65 8.78
N SER A 48 -11.68 6.31 7.57
CA SER A 48 -12.49 5.10 7.38
C SER A 48 -11.69 3.83 7.66
N ALA A 49 -10.41 3.81 7.28
CA ALA A 49 -9.47 2.73 7.55
C ALA A 49 -9.12 2.58 9.05
N TYR A 50 -9.45 3.55 9.91
CA TYR A 50 -9.33 3.46 11.37
C TYR A 50 -10.58 2.84 12.05
N LEU A 51 -11.76 2.89 11.42
CA LEU A 51 -12.99 2.31 11.98
C LEU A 51 -12.89 0.82 12.36
N PRO A 52 -12.21 -0.05 11.59
CA PRO A 52 -12.06 -1.46 11.95
C PRO A 52 -11.38 -1.67 13.31
N TYR A 53 -10.46 -0.80 13.73
CA TYR A 53 -9.87 -0.87 15.07
C TYR A 53 -10.92 -0.68 16.18
N SER A 54 -11.89 0.23 15.98
CA SER A 54 -13.00 0.42 16.91
C SER A 54 -13.86 -0.85 17.01
N LEU A 55 -14.13 -1.51 15.88
CA LEU A 55 -14.86 -2.78 15.84
C LEU A 55 -14.06 -3.92 16.48
N TYR A 56 -12.76 -3.99 16.22
CA TYR A 56 -11.86 -4.96 16.83
C TYR A 56 -11.91 -4.87 18.36
N ASN A 57 -11.83 -3.66 18.93
CA ASN A 57 -11.91 -3.48 20.39
C ASN A 57 -13.23 -3.98 20.99
N ARG A 58 -14.32 -3.95 20.22
CA ARG A 58 -15.64 -4.42 20.66
C ARG A 58 -15.82 -5.93 20.51
N PHE A 59 -15.23 -6.54 19.49
CA PHE A 59 -15.46 -7.93 19.11
C PHE A 59 -14.22 -8.83 19.22
N GLU A 60 -13.18 -8.39 19.92
CA GLU A 60 -11.90 -9.12 20.03
C GLU A 60 -12.07 -10.57 20.47
N GLU A 61 -13.04 -10.86 21.35
CA GLU A 61 -13.26 -12.21 21.90
C GLU A 61 -14.00 -13.15 20.95
N THR A 62 -14.89 -12.60 20.12
CA THR A 62 -15.74 -13.39 19.21
C THR A 62 -15.02 -13.65 17.87
N LEU A 63 -14.05 -12.83 17.51
CA LEU A 63 -13.37 -12.92 16.22
C LEU A 63 -12.39 -14.10 16.14
N SER A 64 -12.49 -14.83 15.03
CA SER A 64 -11.46 -15.79 14.61
C SER A 64 -10.14 -15.09 14.27
N ILE A 65 -9.04 -15.84 14.24
CA ILE A 65 -7.72 -15.28 13.92
C ILE A 65 -7.69 -14.62 12.53
N GLY A 66 -8.37 -15.21 11.54
CA GLY A 66 -8.50 -14.65 10.20
C GLY A 66 -9.22 -13.31 10.20
N GLY A 67 -10.32 -13.18 10.95
CA GLY A 67 -11.02 -11.90 11.09
C GLY A 67 -10.14 -10.80 11.72
N LYS A 68 -9.33 -11.16 12.72
CA LYS A 68 -8.38 -10.23 13.36
C LYS A 68 -7.32 -9.78 12.36
N CYS A 69 -6.76 -10.71 11.58
CA CYS A 69 -5.81 -10.39 10.51
C CYS A 69 -6.41 -9.48 9.44
N SER A 70 -7.67 -9.69 9.03
CA SER A 70 -8.32 -8.84 8.04
C SER A 70 -8.46 -7.39 8.49
N PHE A 71 -8.66 -7.14 9.79
CA PHE A 71 -8.67 -5.78 10.32
C PHE A 71 -7.28 -5.13 10.38
N CYS A 72 -6.21 -5.93 10.43
CA CYS A 72 -4.83 -5.45 10.36
C CYS A 72 -4.36 -5.11 8.93
N LEU A 73 -5.08 -5.56 7.89
CA LEU A 73 -4.81 -5.18 6.49
C LEU A 73 -5.09 -3.71 6.18
N LEU A 74 -5.69 -2.96 7.11
CA LEU A 74 -5.81 -1.52 6.98
C LEU A 74 -4.74 -0.89 7.88
N CYS A 75 -3.70 -0.29 7.30
CA CYS A 75 -2.56 0.22 8.04
C CYS A 75 -2.90 1.09 9.28
N PRO A 76 -3.95 1.96 9.30
CA PRO A 76 -4.29 2.73 10.49
C PRO A 76 -4.91 1.86 11.59
N SER A 77 -5.67 0.82 11.22
CA SER A 77 -6.21 -0.16 12.16
C SER A 77 -5.12 -1.10 12.68
N GLY A 78 -4.21 -1.55 11.80
CA GLY A 78 -3.03 -2.34 12.18
C GLY A 78 -2.17 -1.62 13.22
N LEU A 79 -1.95 -0.31 13.05
CA LEU A 79 -1.27 0.51 14.07
C LEU A 79 -2.01 0.47 15.41
N GLY A 80 -3.32 0.72 15.43
CA GLY A 80 -4.11 0.73 16.66
C GLY A 80 -4.06 -0.61 17.41
N ILE A 81 -4.23 -1.71 16.67
CA ILE A 81 -4.17 -3.07 17.22
C ILE A 81 -2.77 -3.37 17.76
N GLY A 82 -1.72 -3.07 16.98
CA GLY A 82 -0.32 -3.30 17.39
C GLY A 82 0.08 -2.48 18.61
N MET A 83 -0.32 -1.20 18.67
CA MET A 83 -0.08 -0.34 19.83
C MET A 83 -0.80 -0.83 21.09
N SER A 84 -2.04 -1.32 20.96
CA SER A 84 -2.77 -1.95 22.07
C SER A 84 -2.03 -3.18 22.59
N MET A 85 -1.51 -4.03 21.70
CA MET A 85 -0.70 -5.20 22.10
C MET A 85 0.60 -4.81 22.81
N ILE A 86 1.33 -3.82 22.30
CA ILE A 86 2.55 -3.31 22.93
C ILE A 86 2.23 -2.79 24.33
N ALA A 87 1.13 -2.04 24.48
CA ALA A 87 0.69 -1.54 25.78
C ALA A 87 0.34 -2.69 26.75
N LYS A 88 -0.34 -3.75 26.29
CA LYS A 88 -0.68 -4.93 27.11
C LYS A 88 0.56 -5.64 27.64
N TRP A 89 1.61 -5.79 26.83
CA TRP A 89 2.90 -6.35 27.27
C TRP A 89 3.64 -5.44 28.25
N GLU A 90 3.56 -4.13 28.05
CA GLU A 90 4.17 -3.15 28.96
C GLU A 90 3.49 -3.13 30.34
N VAL A 91 2.16 -3.29 30.39
CA VAL A 91 1.39 -3.32 31.65
C VAL A 91 1.76 -4.53 32.52
N VAL A 92 2.20 -5.63 31.90
CA VAL A 92 2.63 -6.85 32.60
C VAL A 92 4.12 -6.79 32.99
N GLU A 93 4.80 -5.67 32.73
CA GLU A 93 6.21 -5.41 33.08
C GLU A 93 7.25 -6.31 32.40
N ASP A 94 6.81 -7.26 31.56
CA ASP A 94 7.69 -8.07 30.70
C ASP A 94 8.11 -7.27 29.45
N GLY A 95 7.24 -6.36 29.00
CA GLY A 95 7.48 -5.52 27.82
C GLY A 95 7.52 -6.32 26.52
N LEU A 96 7.70 -5.63 25.39
CA LEU A 96 7.88 -6.30 24.10
C LEU A 96 9.35 -6.73 23.91
N GLN A 97 9.58 -8.04 23.79
CA GLN A 97 10.88 -8.69 23.59
C GLN A 97 10.85 -9.60 22.36
N TRP A 98 12.02 -9.93 21.81
CA TRP A 98 12.13 -10.84 20.67
C TRP A 98 11.61 -12.25 20.96
N SER A 99 11.69 -12.68 22.23
CA SER A 99 11.17 -13.97 22.69
C SER A 99 9.64 -14.01 22.74
N ASN A 100 8.96 -12.87 22.93
CA ASN A 100 7.51 -12.81 23.15
C ASN A 100 6.71 -12.20 22.00
N ILE A 101 7.37 -11.66 20.96
CA ILE A 101 6.70 -11.09 19.78
C ILE A 101 5.77 -12.06 19.05
N GLY A 102 6.11 -13.35 19.07
CA GLY A 102 5.33 -14.44 18.48
C GLY A 102 4.21 -14.96 19.38
N LEU A 103 4.20 -14.58 20.66
CA LEU A 103 3.23 -15.04 21.65
C LEU A 103 2.01 -14.13 21.70
N PRO A 104 0.82 -14.68 21.98
CA PRO A 104 -0.36 -13.87 22.19
C PRO A 104 -0.18 -12.96 23.42
N PRO A 105 -0.80 -11.77 23.45
CA PRO A 105 -0.68 -10.86 24.58
C PRO A 105 -1.21 -11.52 25.87
N PRO A 106 -0.67 -11.14 27.04
CA PRO A 106 -1.03 -11.78 28.31
C PRO A 106 -2.50 -11.59 28.70
N ILE A 107 -3.11 -10.49 28.26
CA ILE A 107 -4.51 -10.13 28.51
C ILE A 107 -5.16 -9.60 27.22
N THR A 108 -6.45 -9.92 27.00
CA THR A 108 -7.28 -9.26 25.97
C THR A 108 -7.73 -7.87 26.44
N ASN A 109 -8.44 -7.11 25.60
CA ASN A 109 -8.97 -5.80 25.99
C ASN A 109 -10.00 -5.88 27.14
N THR A 110 -10.67 -7.04 27.32
CA THR A 110 -11.60 -7.29 28.43
C THR A 110 -10.88 -7.81 29.70
N GLY A 111 -9.57 -8.06 29.64
CA GLY A 111 -8.81 -8.66 30.73
C GLY A 111 -8.93 -10.19 30.83
N ALA A 112 -9.57 -10.84 29.86
CA ALA A 112 -9.62 -12.30 29.77
C ALA A 112 -8.33 -12.87 29.17
N LYS A 113 -8.08 -14.17 29.39
CA LYS A 113 -7.00 -14.90 28.70
C LYS A 113 -7.36 -15.02 27.22
N PRO A 114 -6.42 -14.80 26.27
CA PRO A 114 -6.71 -14.96 24.85
C PRO A 114 -7.14 -16.39 24.53
N ASN A 115 -8.21 -16.53 23.75
CA ASN A 115 -8.69 -17.83 23.25
C ASN A 115 -7.90 -18.32 22.03
N ASN A 116 -7.18 -17.42 21.34
CA ASN A 116 -6.50 -17.68 20.07
C ASN A 116 -5.05 -17.15 20.13
N ASP A 117 -4.15 -17.77 19.36
CA ASP A 117 -2.72 -17.44 19.28
C ASP A 117 -2.41 -16.18 18.43
N PHE A 118 -3.25 -15.16 18.51
CA PHE A 118 -3.05 -13.91 17.77
C PHE A 118 -2.01 -13.02 18.47
N SER A 119 -0.88 -12.81 17.82
CA SER A 119 0.30 -12.12 18.37
C SER A 119 0.72 -10.88 17.57
N LEU A 120 1.62 -10.07 18.13
CA LEU A 120 2.12 -8.87 17.46
C LEU A 120 2.86 -9.21 16.15
N ALA A 121 3.54 -10.36 16.09
CA ALA A 121 4.18 -10.85 14.86
C ALA A 121 3.18 -10.98 13.69
N HIS A 122 1.95 -11.42 13.96
CA HIS A 122 0.90 -11.50 12.94
C HIS A 122 0.50 -10.10 12.44
N VAL A 123 0.38 -9.12 13.34
CA VAL A 123 0.08 -7.74 12.98
C VAL A 123 1.18 -7.16 12.10
N ILE A 124 2.44 -7.33 12.49
CA ILE A 124 3.61 -6.85 11.73
C ILE A 124 3.66 -7.51 10.35
N MET A 125 3.45 -8.83 10.27
CA MET A 125 3.39 -9.56 9.00
C MET A 125 2.27 -9.01 8.11
N MET A 126 1.06 -8.83 8.65
CA MET A 126 -0.07 -8.34 7.87
C MET A 126 0.14 -6.89 7.39
N MET A 127 0.76 -6.02 8.20
CA MET A 127 1.09 -4.66 7.79
C MET A 127 2.19 -4.62 6.71
N PHE A 128 3.14 -5.54 6.76
CA PHE A 128 4.14 -5.70 5.70
C PHE A 128 3.49 -6.19 4.40
N VAL A 129 2.58 -7.16 4.48
CA VAL A 129 1.78 -7.62 3.33
C VAL A 129 0.97 -6.46 2.76
N ASP A 130 0.32 -5.66 3.61
CA ASP A 130 -0.45 -4.48 3.21
C ASP A 130 0.39 -3.45 2.45
N MET A 131 1.61 -3.17 2.92
CA MET A 131 2.57 -2.31 2.22
C MET A 131 2.85 -2.82 0.80
N CYS A 132 3.14 -4.11 0.64
CA CYS A 132 3.37 -4.71 -0.69
C CYS A 132 2.11 -4.63 -1.56
N LEU A 133 0.93 -4.93 -1.00
CA LEU A 133 -0.34 -4.89 -1.72
C LEU A 133 -0.65 -3.49 -2.24
N TYR A 134 -0.55 -2.45 -1.40
CA TYR A 134 -0.77 -1.07 -1.85
C TYR A 134 0.27 -0.61 -2.86
N GLN A 135 1.53 -1.05 -2.74
CA GLN A 135 2.55 -0.69 -3.72
C GLN A 135 2.27 -1.31 -5.09
N VAL A 136 1.86 -2.59 -5.13
CA VAL A 136 1.46 -3.28 -6.35
C VAL A 136 0.19 -2.65 -6.93
N ALA A 137 -0.79 -2.30 -6.08
CA ALA A 137 -2.02 -1.65 -6.50
C ALA A 137 -1.74 -0.26 -7.09
N ALA A 138 -0.91 0.56 -6.45
CA ALA A 138 -0.50 1.87 -6.96
C ALA A 138 0.17 1.73 -8.34
N TRP A 139 1.14 0.83 -8.46
CA TRP A 139 1.82 0.55 -9.73
C TRP A 139 0.83 0.09 -10.82
N TYR A 140 -0.13 -0.77 -10.46
CA TYR A 140 -1.16 -1.23 -11.39
C TYR A 140 -2.08 -0.09 -11.84
N ILE A 141 -2.55 0.75 -10.92
CA ILE A 141 -3.44 1.88 -11.23
C ILE A 141 -2.76 2.87 -12.16
N GLU A 142 -1.49 3.21 -11.91
CA GLU A 142 -0.72 4.11 -12.78
C GLU A 142 -0.60 3.60 -14.23
N LYS A 143 -0.55 2.27 -14.42
CA LYS A 143 -0.46 1.65 -15.75
C LYS A 143 -1.79 1.55 -16.47
N VAL A 144 -2.87 1.29 -15.73
CA VAL A 144 -4.22 1.15 -16.30
C VAL A 144 -4.86 2.52 -16.56
N PHE A 145 -4.65 3.48 -15.68
CA PHE A 145 -5.13 4.86 -15.78
C PHE A 145 -3.94 5.83 -15.88
N PRO A 146 -3.21 5.83 -17.01
CA PRO A 146 -2.26 6.91 -17.24
C PRO A 146 -3.03 8.23 -17.26
N GLY A 147 -2.46 9.26 -16.63
CA GLY A 147 -3.01 10.61 -16.65
C GLY A 147 -3.06 11.21 -18.06
N GLU A 148 -3.21 12.53 -18.15
CA GLU A 148 -3.53 13.28 -19.38
C GLU A 148 -2.56 13.09 -20.58
N LEU A 149 -1.43 12.39 -20.41
CA LEU A 149 -0.38 12.23 -21.42
C LEU A 149 0.05 10.76 -21.70
N GLY A 150 -0.62 9.72 -21.19
CA GLY A 150 -0.23 8.33 -21.45
C GLY A 150 -1.29 7.50 -22.16
N LEU A 151 -0.85 6.54 -22.99
CA LEU A 151 -1.74 5.57 -23.66
C LEU A 151 -2.27 4.54 -22.64
N PRO A 152 -3.59 4.44 -22.39
CA PRO A 152 -4.16 3.53 -21.41
C PRO A 152 -3.88 2.08 -21.80
N GLN A 153 -3.27 1.32 -20.88
CA GLN A 153 -3.07 -0.11 -21.08
C GLN A 153 -4.32 -0.89 -20.65
N PRO A 154 -4.69 -1.95 -21.39
CA PRO A 154 -5.87 -2.73 -21.08
C PRO A 154 -5.79 -3.37 -19.68
N TRP A 155 -6.91 -3.49 -18.98
CA TRP A 155 -6.96 -4.01 -17.59
C TRP A 155 -6.35 -5.42 -17.40
N TYR A 156 -6.32 -6.25 -18.44
CA TYR A 156 -5.71 -7.59 -18.42
C TYR A 156 -4.20 -7.58 -18.74
N PHE A 157 -3.58 -6.41 -18.84
CA PHE A 157 -2.18 -6.18 -19.21
C PHE A 157 -1.13 -7.08 -18.51
N PRO A 158 -1.21 -7.37 -17.20
CA PRO A 158 -0.23 -8.25 -16.53
C PRO A 158 -0.21 -9.68 -17.09
N PHE A 159 -1.33 -10.12 -17.68
CA PHE A 159 -1.51 -11.45 -18.25
C PHE A 159 -1.11 -11.56 -19.73
N LEU A 160 -0.75 -10.45 -20.39
CA LEU A 160 -0.27 -10.51 -21.78
C LEU A 160 1.22 -10.82 -21.81
N PRO A 161 1.65 -11.92 -22.47
CA PRO A 161 3.08 -12.20 -22.67
C PRO A 161 3.78 -11.12 -23.50
N SER A 162 3.05 -10.37 -24.35
CA SER A 162 3.60 -9.26 -25.14
C SER A 162 4.07 -8.07 -24.29
N PHE A 163 3.59 -7.93 -23.05
CA PHE A 163 4.12 -6.92 -22.12
C PHE A 163 5.55 -7.27 -21.68
N TRP A 164 5.75 -8.52 -21.25
CA TRP A 164 7.04 -9.01 -20.76
C TRP A 164 8.06 -9.19 -21.89
N GLN A 165 7.58 -9.38 -23.13
CA GLN A 165 8.41 -9.58 -24.33
C GLN A 165 8.75 -8.29 -25.08
N ARG A 166 8.62 -7.10 -24.47
CA ARG A 166 9.03 -5.85 -25.13
C ARG A 166 10.55 -5.87 -25.34
N ALA A 167 10.97 -6.35 -26.50
CA ALA A 167 12.34 -6.26 -26.99
C ALA A 167 12.76 -4.78 -26.98
N PRO A 168 14.02 -4.46 -26.67
CA PRO A 168 14.52 -3.10 -26.80
C PRO A 168 14.32 -2.68 -28.25
N VAL A 169 13.47 -1.67 -28.47
CA VAL A 169 13.39 -1.00 -29.76
C VAL A 169 14.77 -0.38 -29.97
N VAL A 170 15.59 -1.03 -30.80
CA VAL A 170 16.80 -0.43 -31.33
C VAL A 170 16.33 0.82 -32.06
N ALA A 171 16.65 1.98 -31.50
CA ALA A 171 16.53 3.25 -32.19
C ALA A 171 17.43 3.16 -33.44
N SER A 172 16.86 2.84 -34.59
CA SER A 172 17.54 2.95 -35.86
C SER A 172 17.69 4.43 -36.18
N ASN A 173 18.81 5.01 -35.76
CA ASN A 173 19.29 6.29 -36.26
C ASN A 173 19.54 6.15 -37.77
N SER A 174 18.54 6.47 -38.58
CA SER A 174 18.75 6.85 -39.98
C SER A 174 18.55 8.36 -40.10
N CYS A 175 19.58 9.11 -39.70
CA CYS A 175 19.74 10.50 -40.15
C CYS A 175 20.14 10.46 -41.63
N SER A 176 19.17 10.63 -42.52
CA SER A 176 19.41 11.11 -43.88
C SER A 176 18.86 12.53 -43.98
N ASP A 177 19.79 13.46 -43.78
CA ASP A 177 19.96 14.75 -44.44
C ASP A 177 18.80 15.24 -45.36
N SER A 178 18.09 16.26 -44.91
CA SER A 178 17.74 17.44 -45.72
C SER A 178 17.06 18.49 -44.84
N MET A 179 17.68 19.67 -44.75
CA MET A 179 17.20 20.87 -44.07
C MET A 179 15.89 21.39 -44.68
N GLU A 180 14.86 21.69 -43.86
CA GLU A 180 14.12 22.95 -43.97
C GLU A 180 13.30 23.26 -42.70
N LYS A 181 13.31 24.54 -42.33
CA LYS A 181 12.61 25.22 -41.23
C LYS A 181 11.13 24.83 -41.13
N ASP A 182 10.65 24.56 -39.91
CA ASP A 182 9.64 25.43 -39.32
C ASP A 182 9.49 25.27 -37.80
N SER A 183 9.14 26.38 -37.17
CA SER A 183 9.03 26.66 -35.74
C SER A 183 7.87 25.96 -35.02
N ASN A 184 8.11 25.25 -33.91
CA ASN A 184 7.28 25.24 -32.67
C ASN A 184 7.91 24.34 -31.57
N PRO A 185 8.27 24.81 -30.36
CA PRO A 185 8.88 23.99 -29.31
C PRO A 185 7.86 23.16 -28.48
N LYS A 186 6.74 22.73 -29.09
CA LYS A 186 5.61 22.13 -28.35
C LYS A 186 5.24 20.71 -28.75
N LEU A 187 6.08 20.02 -29.52
CA LEU A 187 5.76 18.68 -30.04
C LEU A 187 6.82 17.63 -29.69
N GLU A 188 7.36 17.67 -28.47
CA GLU A 188 8.14 16.54 -27.94
C GLU A 188 7.22 15.63 -27.11
N CYS A 189 7.24 14.34 -27.49
CA CYS A 189 6.70 13.18 -26.76
C CYS A 189 5.21 12.81 -26.92
N TYR A 190 4.71 12.73 -28.16
CA TYR A 190 3.60 11.82 -28.45
C TYR A 190 4.11 10.54 -29.13
N GLU A 191 3.75 9.37 -28.58
CA GLU A 191 3.95 8.07 -29.22
C GLU A 191 3.05 7.99 -30.47
N ALA A 192 3.62 7.53 -31.60
CA ALA A 192 2.93 7.51 -32.88
C ALA A 192 1.67 6.62 -32.85
N ALA A 193 0.59 7.08 -33.49
CA ALA A 193 -0.66 6.34 -33.55
C ALA A 193 -0.49 4.97 -34.23
N PRO A 194 -1.16 3.91 -33.74
CA PRO A 194 -1.05 2.58 -34.33
C PRO A 194 -1.59 2.56 -35.77
N PRO A 195 -0.92 1.84 -36.70
CA PRO A 195 -1.10 1.98 -38.15
C PRO A 195 -2.43 1.47 -38.73
N ASN A 196 -3.41 1.07 -37.91
CA ASN A 196 -4.61 0.36 -38.37
C ASN A 196 -5.94 1.06 -38.03
N LEU A 197 -5.97 2.39 -37.93
CA LEU A 197 -7.24 3.11 -37.91
C LEU A 197 -7.62 3.59 -39.32
N PRO A 198 -8.81 3.23 -39.84
CA PRO A 198 -9.30 3.84 -41.07
C PRO A 198 -9.61 5.33 -40.80
N VAL A 199 -9.02 6.19 -41.63
CA VAL A 199 -9.28 7.63 -41.63
C VAL A 199 -10.69 7.85 -42.15
N VAL A 200 -11.62 8.18 -41.26
CA VAL A 200 -12.93 8.71 -41.66
C VAL A 200 -12.71 10.17 -42.02
N VAL A 201 -12.68 10.45 -43.33
CA VAL A 201 -12.65 11.79 -43.91
C VAL A 201 -14.04 12.40 -43.85
#